data_AF-A0A524MF19-F1
#
_entry.id   AF-A0A524MF19-F1
#
_cell.length_a   1.000
_cell.length_b   1.000
_cell.length_c   1.000
_cell.angle_alpha   90.00
_cell.angle_beta   90.00
_cell.angle_gamma   90.00
#
_symmetry.space_group_name_H-M   'P 1'
#
loop_
_entity.id
_entity.type
_entity.pdbx_description
1 polymer ?
#
loop_
_entity_poly.entity_id
_entity_poly.type
_entity_poly.pdbx_seq_one_letter_code
_entity_poly.pdbx_strand_id
1 'polypeptide(L)'
;MYTEEGEFIDIHKELLPFDQVLEFFKHVEKEGMIKEYCDGANERGRWIFQIYSREFVELLSNVIEKILKGSKHPGPVLEVMSGDGKLSEFLKPLVDRTIITTDAKTGRDNIEHPKWVEEIEAVEANSKYDPSLIIMSWEPFYSTVGVDLVEKGTPLLWIGNPESCAVSSGISEIPSVQIDSEYLLCRHDNFANRKHLSRFRAFLTPIL
;
A
#
# COMPACT_ATOMS: atom_id res chain seq x y z
N MET A 1 21.68 9.13 -2.97
CA MET A 1 21.01 8.97 -1.66
C MET A 1 20.59 10.31 -1.08
N TYR A 2 21.37 11.38 -1.31
CA TYR A 2 21.00 12.73 -0.94
C TYR A 2 20.84 13.64 -2.17
N THR A 3 20.13 14.74 -2.00
CA THR A 3 20.15 15.91 -2.89
C THR A 3 21.45 16.69 -2.71
N GLU A 4 21.70 17.70 -3.56
CA GLU A 4 22.85 18.61 -3.40
C GLU A 4 22.79 19.41 -2.09
N GLU A 5 21.58 19.57 -1.55
CA GLU A 5 21.29 20.29 -0.30
C GLU A 5 21.46 19.41 0.95
N GLY A 6 21.79 18.13 0.77
CA GLY A 6 22.05 17.18 1.86
C GLY A 6 20.79 16.51 2.43
N GLU A 7 19.63 16.66 1.77
CA GLU A 7 18.39 15.98 2.15
C GLU A 7 18.33 14.59 1.52
N PHE A 8 17.66 13.62 2.16
CA PHE A 8 17.40 12.34 1.49
C PHE A 8 16.55 12.54 0.24
N ILE A 9 16.86 11.81 -0.84
CA ILE A 9 16.00 11.78 -2.03
C ILE A 9 14.61 11.23 -1.68
N ASP A 10 13.56 11.65 -2.39
CA ASP A 10 12.27 10.94 -2.36
C ASP A 10 12.40 9.63 -3.17
N ILE A 11 12.53 8.50 -2.47
CA ILE A 11 12.66 7.17 -3.09
C ILE A 11 11.46 6.79 -3.96
N HIS A 12 10.30 7.43 -3.77
CA HIS A 12 9.09 7.23 -4.56
C HIS A 12 8.82 8.36 -5.53
N LYS A 13 9.77 9.27 -5.78
CA LYS A 13 9.66 10.22 -6.89
C LYS A 13 9.42 9.48 -8.21
N GLU A 14 10.15 8.39 -8.41
CA GLU A 14 10.04 7.48 -9.55
C GLU A 14 9.99 6.02 -9.07
N LEU A 15 9.56 5.12 -9.94
CA LEU A 15 9.50 3.69 -9.63
C LEU A 15 10.86 3.02 -9.87
N LEU A 16 11.64 2.93 -8.80
CA LEU A 16 13.00 2.38 -8.81
C LEU A 16 13.03 0.85 -8.71
N PRO A 17 14.08 0.19 -9.25
CA PRO A 17 14.31 -1.24 -9.06
C PRO A 17 14.52 -1.60 -7.59
N PHE A 18 14.11 -2.79 -7.19
CA PHE A 18 14.13 -3.30 -5.83
C PHE A 18 15.51 -3.21 -5.19
N ASP A 19 16.57 -3.60 -5.91
CA ASP A 19 17.93 -3.56 -5.36
C ASP A 19 18.35 -2.13 -4.99
N GLN A 20 17.94 -1.13 -5.77
CA GLN A 20 18.23 0.27 -5.45
C GLN A 20 17.43 0.76 -4.25
N VAL A 21 16.15 0.37 -4.16
CA VAL A 21 15.29 0.69 -3.01
C VAL A 21 15.85 0.04 -1.74
N LEU A 22 16.23 -1.23 -1.81
CA LEU A 22 16.78 -1.96 -0.67
C LEU A 22 18.13 -1.37 -0.22
N GLU A 23 19.05 -1.10 -1.15
CA GLU A 23 20.34 -0.48 -0.80
C GLU A 23 20.16 0.91 -0.20
N PHE A 24 19.19 1.69 -0.70
CA PHE A 24 18.82 2.96 -0.07
C PHE A 24 18.35 2.76 1.38
N PHE A 25 17.39 1.87 1.63
CA PHE A 25 16.87 1.66 2.97
C PHE A 25 17.90 1.02 3.93
N LYS A 26 18.83 0.19 3.44
CA LYS A 26 19.98 -0.26 4.26
C LYS A 26 20.86 0.90 4.70
N HIS A 27 21.06 1.89 3.83
CA HIS A 27 21.82 3.10 4.17
C HIS A 27 21.09 3.94 5.20
N VAL A 28 19.79 4.22 5.00
CA VAL A 28 18.97 4.97 5.98
C VAL A 28 18.90 4.23 7.32
N GLU A 29 18.81 2.90 7.32
CA GLU A 29 18.85 2.06 8.52
C GLU A 29 20.18 2.17 9.26
N LYS A 30 21.30 2.15 8.53
CA LYS A 30 22.63 2.31 9.11
C LYS A 30 22.82 3.68 9.79
N GLU A 31 22.15 4.71 9.29
CA GLU A 31 22.14 6.04 9.91
C GLU A 31 21.16 6.16 11.08
N GLY A 32 20.30 5.15 11.30
CA GLY A 32 19.27 5.19 12.32
C GLY A 32 18.10 6.13 11.99
N MET A 33 17.93 6.47 10.71
CA MET A 33 17.02 7.53 10.26
C MET A 33 15.73 7.03 9.60
N ILE A 34 15.41 5.73 9.73
CA ILE A 34 14.26 5.11 9.04
C ILE A 34 12.95 5.81 9.40
N LYS A 35 12.77 6.09 10.70
CA LYS A 35 11.55 6.72 11.19
C LYS A 35 11.43 8.13 10.64
N GLU A 36 12.48 8.94 10.79
CA GLU A 36 12.55 10.32 10.33
C GLU A 36 12.31 10.41 8.82
N TYR A 37 13.00 9.57 8.04
CA TYR A 37 12.83 9.50 6.59
C TYR A 37 11.38 9.18 6.19
N CYS A 38 10.78 8.17 6.81
CA CYS A 38 9.39 7.76 6.54
C CYS A 38 8.35 8.75 7.07
N ASP A 39 8.72 9.65 7.99
CA ASP A 39 7.85 10.71 8.53
C ASP A 39 8.08 12.06 7.82
N GLY A 40 8.64 12.03 6.61
CA GLY A 40 8.79 13.20 5.75
C GLY A 40 10.16 13.86 5.74
N ALA A 41 11.21 13.28 6.33
CA ALA A 41 12.58 13.79 6.17
C ALA A 41 13.20 13.36 4.82
N ASN A 42 12.54 13.72 3.73
CA ASN A 42 12.96 13.50 2.34
C ASN A 42 12.65 14.74 1.49
N GLU A 43 13.25 14.86 0.30
CA GLU A 43 13.17 16.00 -0.65
C GLU A 43 11.74 16.53 -0.86
N ARG A 44 10.72 15.69 -0.66
CA ARG A 44 9.30 16.02 -0.90
C ARG A 44 8.45 16.07 0.35
N GLY A 45 9.00 15.86 1.54
CA GLY A 45 8.19 15.82 2.76
C GLY A 45 7.26 14.60 2.86
N ARG A 46 7.47 13.55 2.05
CA ARG A 46 6.51 12.44 1.88
C ARG A 46 6.48 11.53 3.10
N TRP A 47 5.28 11.23 3.58
CA TRP A 47 5.08 10.18 4.59
C TRP A 47 4.95 8.82 3.91
N ILE A 48 5.78 7.87 4.31
CA ILE A 48 5.90 6.56 3.68
C ILE A 48 5.53 5.47 4.70
N PHE A 49 4.39 4.82 4.48
CA PHE A 49 3.94 3.69 5.30
C PHE A 49 4.31 2.35 4.67
N GLN A 50 4.25 2.28 3.33
CA GLN A 50 4.73 1.14 2.55
C GLN A 50 5.77 1.54 1.52
N ILE A 51 6.74 0.66 1.29
CA ILE A 51 7.89 0.92 0.43
C ILE A 51 7.72 0.16 -0.88
N TYR A 52 7.51 0.91 -1.96
CA TYR A 52 7.35 0.35 -3.30
C TYR A 52 8.67 0.23 -4.06
N SER A 53 8.83 -0.90 -4.72
CA SER A 53 9.81 -1.15 -5.76
C SER A 53 9.09 -1.52 -7.06
N ARG A 54 9.78 -1.42 -8.20
CA ARG A 54 9.24 -1.79 -9.50
C ARG A 54 8.69 -3.21 -9.52
N GLU A 55 9.49 -4.16 -9.05
CA GLU A 55 9.21 -5.59 -9.03
C GLU A 55 8.00 -5.89 -8.14
N PHE A 56 7.85 -5.17 -7.02
CA PHE A 56 6.66 -5.28 -6.19
C PHE A 56 5.41 -4.75 -6.90
N VAL A 57 5.49 -3.58 -7.54
CA VAL A 57 4.35 -2.98 -8.26
C VAL A 57 3.95 -3.85 -9.46
N GLU A 58 4.91 -4.41 -10.19
CA GLU A 58 4.67 -5.36 -11.29
C GLU A 58 4.07 -6.67 -10.80
N LEU A 59 4.52 -7.19 -9.66
CA LEU A 59 3.88 -8.35 -9.03
C LEU A 59 2.42 -8.03 -8.66
N LEU A 60 2.18 -6.87 -8.05
CA LEU A 60 0.86 -6.44 -7.62
C LEU A 60 -0.08 -6.26 -8.83
N SER A 61 0.37 -5.61 -9.91
CA SER A 61 -0.44 -5.46 -11.13
C SER A 61 -0.81 -6.81 -11.72
N ASN A 62 0.11 -7.78 -11.75
CA ASN A 62 -0.18 -9.15 -12.20
C ASN A 62 -1.21 -9.87 -11.31
N VAL A 63 -1.17 -9.66 -10.00
CA VAL A 63 -2.17 -10.21 -9.06
C VAL A 63 -3.54 -9.56 -9.29
N ILE A 64 -3.59 -8.24 -9.44
CA ILE A 64 -4.80 -7.48 -9.76
C ILE A 64 -5.44 -8.04 -11.03
N GLU A 65 -4.67 -8.14 -12.12
CA GLU A 65 -5.14 -8.66 -13.41
C GLU A 65 -5.70 -10.09 -13.32
N LYS A 66 -5.08 -10.96 -12.52
CA LYS A 66 -5.59 -12.32 -12.29
C LYS A 66 -6.92 -12.31 -11.56
N ILE A 67 -7.06 -11.48 -10.53
CA ILE A 67 -8.31 -11.35 -9.76
C ILE A 67 -9.40 -10.75 -10.66
N LEU A 68 -9.10 -9.68 -11.41
CA LEU A 68 -10.05 -9.04 -12.31
C LEU A 68 -10.52 -9.95 -13.45
N LYS A 69 -9.68 -10.86 -13.95
CA LYS A 69 -10.08 -11.86 -14.95
C LYS A 69 -10.94 -12.97 -14.36
N GLY A 70 -10.71 -13.34 -13.10
CA GLY A 70 -11.53 -14.31 -12.36
C GLY A 70 -12.86 -13.72 -11.90
N SER A 71 -12.86 -12.43 -11.58
CA SER A 71 -14.06 -11.66 -11.21
C SER A 71 -14.85 -11.29 -12.46
N LYS A 72 -16.17 -11.53 -12.43
CA LYS A 72 -17.07 -11.03 -13.49
C LYS A 72 -17.61 -9.62 -13.18
N HIS A 73 -17.13 -9.00 -12.11
CA HIS A 73 -17.59 -7.69 -11.68
C HIS A 73 -16.99 -6.56 -12.56
N PRO A 74 -17.80 -5.71 -13.21
CA PRO A 74 -17.30 -4.67 -14.11
C PRO A 74 -16.79 -3.42 -13.38
N GLY A 75 -16.97 -3.33 -12.07
CA GLY A 75 -16.57 -2.19 -11.24
C GLY A 75 -15.08 -1.81 -11.34
N PRO A 76 -14.70 -0.63 -10.83
CA PRO A 76 -13.31 -0.16 -10.80
C PRO A 76 -12.44 -0.98 -9.84
N VAL A 77 -11.12 -0.75 -9.88
CA VAL A 77 -10.25 -1.04 -8.73
C VAL A 77 -10.31 0.16 -7.79
N LEU A 78 -10.55 -0.08 -6.51
CA LEU A 78 -10.59 0.96 -5.49
C LEU A 78 -9.36 0.84 -4.58
N GLU A 79 -8.49 1.85 -4.59
CA GLU A 79 -7.49 2.01 -3.54
C GLU A 79 -8.09 2.83 -2.39
N VAL A 80 -8.04 2.30 -1.18
CA VAL A 80 -8.50 2.95 0.04
C VAL A 80 -7.34 3.21 0.99
N MET A 81 -7.47 4.23 1.84
CA MET A 81 -6.40 4.66 2.76
C MET A 81 -5.09 4.94 2.01
N SER A 82 -5.22 5.56 0.84
CA SER A 82 -4.14 5.68 -0.13
C SER A 82 -3.05 6.66 0.29
N GLY A 83 -3.29 7.47 1.33
CA GLY A 83 -2.45 8.63 1.63
C GLY A 83 -2.33 9.53 0.40
N ASP A 84 -1.10 9.77 -0.05
CA ASP A 84 -0.80 10.57 -1.23
C ASP A 84 -1.15 9.91 -2.58
N GLY A 85 -1.60 8.65 -2.58
CA GLY A 85 -1.99 7.90 -3.78
C GLY A 85 -0.84 7.36 -4.61
N LYS A 86 0.40 7.38 -4.12
CA LYS A 86 1.56 7.04 -4.94
C LYS A 86 1.51 5.63 -5.54
N LEU A 87 0.93 4.66 -4.82
CA LEU A 87 0.71 3.32 -5.36
C LEU A 87 -0.20 3.34 -6.59
N SER A 88 -1.35 4.02 -6.53
CA SER A 88 -2.22 4.22 -7.69
C SER A 88 -1.50 4.88 -8.86
N GLU A 89 -0.64 5.88 -8.60
CA GLU A 89 0.15 6.52 -9.67
C GLU A 89 1.02 5.51 -10.42
N PHE A 90 1.65 4.59 -9.68
CA PHE A 90 2.47 3.53 -10.26
C PHE A 90 1.67 2.39 -10.92
N LEU A 91 0.47 2.07 -10.42
CA LEU A 91 -0.37 1.00 -10.95
C LEU A 91 -1.18 1.39 -12.18
N LYS A 92 -1.64 2.65 -12.28
CA LYS A 92 -2.46 3.16 -13.40
C LYS A 92 -1.93 2.80 -14.80
N PRO A 93 -0.61 2.90 -15.10
CA PRO A 93 -0.11 2.50 -16.42
C PRO A 93 -0.03 0.98 -16.64
N LEU A 94 -0.23 0.15 -15.61
CA LEU A 94 0.00 -1.30 -15.65
C LEU A 94 -1.28 -2.14 -15.56
N VAL A 95 -2.40 -1.53 -15.14
CA VAL A 95 -3.68 -2.22 -14.91
C VAL A 95 -4.72 -1.73 -15.92
N ASP A 96 -5.34 -2.64 -16.66
CA ASP A 96 -6.37 -2.32 -17.66
C ASP A 96 -7.76 -2.19 -17.01
N ARG A 97 -7.84 -1.32 -15.99
CA ARG A 97 -9.06 -0.98 -15.26
C ARG A 97 -8.92 0.40 -14.64
N THR A 98 -10.02 1.15 -14.59
CA THR A 98 -10.07 2.40 -13.82
C THR A 98 -9.68 2.15 -12.37
N ILE A 99 -8.66 2.86 -11.90
CA ILE A 99 -8.28 2.90 -10.47
C ILE A 99 -8.81 4.19 -9.86
N ILE A 100 -9.68 4.05 -8.86
CA ILE A 100 -10.18 5.14 -8.03
C ILE A 100 -9.38 5.13 -6.72
N THR A 101 -8.93 6.30 -6.29
CA THR A 101 -8.01 6.44 -5.15
C THR A 101 -8.65 7.32 -4.08
N THR A 102 -8.72 6.82 -2.86
CA THR A 102 -9.48 7.42 -1.76
C THR A 102 -8.72 7.42 -0.45
N ASP A 103 -8.85 8.51 0.29
CA ASP A 103 -8.34 8.66 1.66
C ASP A 103 -9.32 9.47 2.51
N ALA A 104 -9.37 9.24 3.82
CA ALA A 104 -10.23 9.99 4.73
C ALA A 104 -9.67 11.38 5.08
N LYS A 105 -8.39 11.67 4.80
CA LYS A 105 -7.71 12.96 5.01
C LYS A 105 -7.91 13.55 6.41
N THR A 106 -7.87 12.70 7.43
CA THR A 106 -8.19 13.05 8.83
C THR A 106 -7.25 14.10 9.48
N GLY A 107 -6.18 14.51 8.79
CA GLY A 107 -5.23 15.53 9.25
C GLY A 107 -4.28 15.06 10.37
N ARG A 108 -4.32 13.78 10.76
CA ARG A 108 -3.41 13.21 11.77
C ARG A 108 -1.97 13.14 11.27
N ASP A 109 -1.81 12.87 10.00
CA ASP A 109 -0.52 12.79 9.31
C ASP A 109 -0.41 13.97 8.35
N ASN A 110 0.78 14.55 8.22
CA ASN A 110 1.01 15.70 7.34
C ASN A 110 1.22 15.26 5.89
N ILE A 111 0.23 14.56 5.34
CA ILE A 111 0.25 14.01 3.98
C ILE A 111 -0.29 15.06 3.01
N GLU A 112 0.50 15.40 2.00
CA GLU A 112 0.01 16.20 0.87
C GLU A 112 -0.77 15.31 -0.09
N HIS A 113 -2.07 15.59 -0.24
CA HIS A 113 -2.96 14.80 -1.08
C HIS A 113 -3.17 15.48 -2.44
N PRO A 114 -2.87 14.81 -3.56
CA PRO A 114 -3.26 15.30 -4.88
C PRO A 114 -4.78 15.44 -5.01
N LYS A 115 -5.24 16.39 -5.85
CA LYS A 115 -6.69 16.62 -6.08
C LYS A 115 -7.47 15.40 -6.58
N TRP A 116 -6.79 14.45 -7.20
CA TRP A 116 -7.39 13.23 -7.73
C TRP A 116 -7.51 12.11 -6.68
N VAL A 117 -6.91 12.26 -5.50
CA VAL A 117 -7.22 11.43 -4.34
C VAL A 117 -8.47 12.02 -3.69
N GLU A 118 -9.57 11.29 -3.76
CA GLU A 118 -10.84 11.74 -3.23
C GLU A 118 -10.90 11.62 -1.71
N GLU A 119 -11.50 12.60 -1.06
CA GLU A 119 -11.74 12.58 0.38
C GLU A 119 -13.03 11.80 0.66
N ILE A 120 -12.88 10.52 0.99
CA ILE A 120 -13.98 9.61 1.30
C ILE A 120 -13.46 8.41 2.11
N GLU A 121 -14.22 8.00 3.12
CA GLU A 121 -13.86 6.84 3.93
C GLU A 121 -14.01 5.53 3.17
N ALA A 122 -13.16 4.55 3.44
CA ALA A 122 -13.05 3.31 2.67
C ALA A 122 -14.37 2.52 2.54
N VAL A 123 -15.13 2.41 3.63
CA VAL A 123 -16.40 1.67 3.67
C VAL A 123 -17.49 2.38 2.85
N GLU A 124 -17.50 3.71 2.90
CA GLU A 124 -18.37 4.55 2.08
C GLU A 124 -17.97 4.46 0.60
N ALA A 125 -16.67 4.56 0.29
CA ALA A 125 -16.12 4.45 -1.04
C ALA A 125 -16.47 3.11 -1.71
N ASN A 126 -16.38 2.00 -0.97
CA ASN A 126 -16.81 0.70 -1.46
C ASN A 126 -18.30 0.71 -1.87
N SER A 127 -19.15 1.32 -1.04
CA SER A 127 -20.59 1.37 -1.31
C SER A 127 -20.92 2.32 -2.48
N LYS A 128 -20.16 3.40 -2.63
CA LYS A 128 -20.32 4.40 -3.69
C LYS A 128 -19.90 3.87 -5.06
N TYR A 129 -18.76 3.18 -5.11
CA TYR A 129 -18.10 2.81 -6.37
C TYR A 129 -18.35 1.40 -6.84
N ASP A 130 -18.92 0.53 -5.99
CA ASP A 130 -19.18 -0.87 -6.30
C ASP A 130 -17.96 -1.55 -6.98
N PRO A 131 -16.78 -1.55 -6.30
CA PRO A 131 -15.55 -1.95 -6.95
C PRO A 131 -15.49 -3.44 -7.23
N SER A 132 -14.73 -3.81 -8.27
CA SER A 132 -14.41 -5.21 -8.58
C SER A 132 -13.31 -5.78 -7.70
N LEU A 133 -12.46 -4.90 -7.15
CA LEU A 133 -11.34 -5.20 -6.27
C LEU A 133 -11.01 -3.98 -5.43
N ILE A 134 -10.65 -4.20 -4.17
CA ILE A 134 -10.10 -3.18 -3.27
C ILE A 134 -8.62 -3.44 -3.02
N ILE A 135 -7.82 -2.38 -2.97
CA ILE A 135 -6.42 -2.39 -2.53
C ILE A 135 -6.31 -1.54 -1.27
N MET A 136 -5.67 -2.10 -0.25
CA MET A 136 -5.34 -1.42 0.99
C MET A 136 -3.86 -1.63 1.26
N SER A 137 -3.03 -0.61 1.02
CA SER A 137 -1.56 -0.68 1.11
C SER A 137 -1.00 0.01 2.34
N TRP A 138 -1.64 -0.30 3.46
CA TRP A 138 -1.37 0.11 4.83
C TRP A 138 -2.73 0.12 5.51
N GLU A 139 -2.76 -0.12 6.82
CA GLU A 139 -3.97 0.08 7.61
C GLU A 139 -3.57 0.65 8.98
N PRO A 140 -4.22 1.73 9.47
CA PRO A 140 -3.90 2.30 10.77
C PRO A 140 -3.97 1.28 11.91
N PHE A 141 -3.13 1.46 12.92
CA PHE A 141 -2.91 0.49 13.99
C PHE A 141 -4.19 -0.02 14.66
N TYR A 142 -5.19 0.83 14.93
CA TYR A 142 -6.45 0.46 15.59
C TYR A 142 -7.66 0.37 14.64
N SER A 143 -7.42 0.31 13.33
CA SER A 143 -8.49 0.21 12.34
C SER A 143 -9.11 -1.19 12.33
N THR A 144 -10.42 -1.27 12.09
CA THR A 144 -11.17 -2.50 11.79
C THR A 144 -11.67 -2.53 10.35
N VAL A 145 -11.36 -1.50 9.56
CA VAL A 145 -11.93 -1.29 8.22
C VAL A 145 -11.60 -2.42 7.27
N GLY A 146 -10.41 -3.02 7.35
CA GLY A 146 -10.07 -4.19 6.53
C GLY A 146 -11.03 -5.36 6.77
N VAL A 147 -11.45 -5.58 8.02
CA VAL A 147 -12.47 -6.61 8.37
C VAL A 147 -13.83 -6.23 7.76
N ASP A 148 -14.27 -4.99 7.97
CA ASP A 148 -15.56 -4.50 7.46
C ASP A 148 -15.67 -4.64 5.94
N LEU A 149 -14.58 -4.40 5.21
CA LEU A 149 -14.53 -4.56 3.76
C LEU A 149 -14.54 -6.02 3.31
N VAL A 150 -13.88 -6.92 4.04
CA VAL A 150 -13.93 -8.36 3.76
C VAL A 150 -15.35 -8.90 3.99
N GLU A 151 -16.02 -8.48 5.06
CA GLU A 151 -17.41 -8.88 5.35
C GLU A 151 -18.41 -8.42 4.29
N LYS A 152 -18.13 -7.30 3.61
CA LYS A 152 -18.93 -6.84 2.45
C LYS A 152 -18.75 -7.71 1.21
N GLY A 153 -17.79 -8.63 1.19
CA GLY A 153 -17.64 -9.64 0.13
C GLY A 153 -17.05 -9.12 -1.18
N THR A 154 -16.44 -7.93 -1.17
CA THR A 154 -15.63 -7.47 -2.30
C THR A 154 -14.20 -8.02 -2.16
N PRO A 155 -13.59 -8.57 -3.22
CA PRO A 155 -12.20 -9.01 -3.15
C PRO A 155 -11.27 -7.89 -2.64
N LEU A 156 -10.41 -8.21 -1.67
CA LEU A 156 -9.50 -7.25 -1.03
C LEU A 156 -8.06 -7.75 -1.10
N LEU A 157 -7.16 -6.87 -1.55
CA LEU A 157 -5.73 -7.00 -1.39
C LEU A 157 -5.26 -6.14 -0.22
N TRP A 158 -4.79 -6.79 0.84
CA TRP A 158 -4.26 -6.13 2.03
C TRP A 158 -2.73 -6.28 2.08
N ILE A 159 -2.02 -5.15 2.20
CA ILE A 159 -0.55 -5.09 2.18
C ILE A 159 -0.11 -4.28 3.40
N GLY A 160 0.40 -4.96 4.43
CA GLY A 160 0.71 -4.35 5.72
C GLY A 160 1.58 -5.22 6.60
N ASN A 161 2.13 -4.64 7.67
CA ASN A 161 2.76 -5.43 8.74
C ASN A 161 1.68 -5.81 9.77
N PRO A 162 1.31 -7.09 9.94
CA PRO A 162 0.24 -7.50 10.87
C PRO A 162 0.55 -7.19 12.35
N GLU A 163 1.82 -6.92 12.69
CA GLU A 163 2.21 -6.52 14.05
C GLU A 163 2.12 -5.00 14.27
N SER A 164 1.88 -4.21 13.22
CA SER A 164 1.88 -2.73 13.27
C SER A 164 0.72 -2.08 12.51
N CYS A 165 -0.05 -2.88 11.75
CA CYS A 165 -1.23 -2.47 10.99
C CYS A 165 -2.43 -3.28 11.47
N ALA A 166 -3.57 -2.63 11.68
CA ALA A 166 -4.82 -3.29 12.06
C ALA A 166 -4.67 -4.23 13.28
N VAL A 167 -3.85 -3.84 14.25
CA VAL A 167 -3.57 -4.66 15.43
C VAL A 167 -4.84 -4.82 16.25
N SER A 168 -5.14 -6.07 16.60
CA SER A 168 -6.39 -6.47 17.28
C SER A 168 -7.67 -6.32 16.46
N SER A 169 -7.59 -6.02 15.15
CA SER A 169 -8.77 -6.00 14.27
C SER A 169 -9.37 -7.40 14.04
N GLY A 170 -8.54 -8.44 14.15
CA GLY A 170 -8.90 -9.81 13.76
C GLY A 170 -8.68 -10.11 12.28
N ILE A 171 -8.23 -9.15 11.45
CA ILE A 171 -8.02 -9.37 10.01
C ILE A 171 -7.04 -10.51 9.72
N SER A 172 -6.03 -10.69 10.58
CA SER A 172 -5.05 -11.78 10.51
C SER A 172 -5.69 -13.17 10.62
N GLU A 173 -6.81 -13.28 11.34
CA GLU A 173 -7.52 -14.53 11.61
C GLU A 173 -8.49 -14.90 10.48
N ILE A 174 -8.82 -13.95 9.59
CA ILE A 174 -9.73 -14.21 8.47
C ILE A 174 -9.00 -15.05 7.41
N PRO A 175 -9.62 -16.14 6.89
CA PRO A 175 -9.05 -16.94 5.82
C PRO A 175 -8.68 -16.11 4.59
N SER A 176 -7.45 -16.27 4.13
CA SER A 176 -6.91 -15.53 2.99
C SER A 176 -5.80 -16.30 2.31
N VAL A 177 -5.47 -15.89 1.09
CA VAL A 177 -4.28 -16.36 0.38
C VAL A 177 -3.14 -15.42 0.69
N GLN A 178 -2.11 -15.91 1.36
CA GLN A 178 -0.85 -15.17 1.52
C GLN A 178 -0.04 -15.27 0.23
N ILE A 179 0.47 -14.14 -0.24
CA ILE A 179 1.34 -14.02 -1.41
C ILE A 179 2.72 -13.67 -0.90
N ASP A 180 3.62 -14.64 -0.92
CA ASP A 180 5.01 -14.41 -0.52
C ASP A 180 5.75 -13.65 -1.62
N SER A 181 6.48 -12.62 -1.23
CA SER A 181 7.30 -11.82 -2.13
C SER A 181 8.47 -11.24 -1.37
N GLU A 182 9.67 -11.41 -1.91
CA GLU A 182 10.86 -10.78 -1.37
C GLU A 182 10.91 -9.26 -1.61
N TYR A 183 10.06 -8.77 -2.52
CA TYR A 183 9.96 -7.36 -2.89
C TYR A 183 9.08 -6.55 -1.93
N LEU A 184 8.42 -7.21 -0.98
CA LEU A 184 7.63 -6.56 0.06
C LEU A 184 8.54 -5.88 1.09
N LEU A 185 8.41 -4.56 1.20
CA LEU A 185 9.13 -3.73 2.14
C LEU A 185 8.18 -2.76 2.85
N CYS A 186 8.30 -2.64 4.17
CA CYS A 186 7.68 -1.58 4.97
C CYS A 186 8.68 -0.88 5.88
N ARG A 187 8.27 0.27 6.41
CA ARG A 187 9.04 1.06 7.37
C ARG A 187 9.42 0.36 8.69
N HIS A 188 8.84 -0.81 8.97
CA HIS A 188 9.11 -1.61 10.17
C HIS A 188 10.00 -2.83 9.89
N ASP A 189 10.39 -3.07 8.64
CA ASP A 189 11.25 -4.19 8.28
C ASP A 189 12.71 -3.94 8.71
N ASN A 190 13.48 -5.02 8.84
CA ASN A 190 14.93 -4.93 9.00
C ASN A 190 15.61 -5.18 7.64
N PHE A 191 16.22 -4.13 7.08
CA PHE A 191 16.73 -4.14 5.71
C PHE A 191 18.08 -4.84 5.60
N ALA A 192 18.95 -4.67 6.59
CA ALA A 192 20.26 -5.31 6.66
C ALA A 192 20.18 -6.83 6.77
N ASN A 193 19.28 -7.35 7.62
CA ASN A 193 19.13 -8.79 7.85
C ASN A 193 17.97 -9.41 7.06
N ARG A 194 17.37 -8.67 6.11
CA ARG A 194 16.25 -9.13 5.25
C ARG A 194 15.09 -9.76 6.05
N LYS A 195 14.78 -9.20 7.22
CA LYS A 195 13.63 -9.66 8.02
C LYS A 195 12.39 -8.88 7.60
N HIS A 196 11.61 -9.48 6.70
CA HIS A 196 10.37 -8.93 6.19
C HIS A 196 9.19 -9.25 7.14
N LEU A 197 8.65 -8.22 7.78
CA LEU A 197 7.47 -8.29 8.65
C LEU A 197 6.18 -8.03 7.86
N SER A 198 6.26 -7.30 6.76
CA SER A 198 5.14 -7.10 5.84
C SER A 198 4.54 -8.40 5.32
N ARG A 199 3.23 -8.37 5.09
CA ARG A 199 2.43 -9.44 4.48
C ARG A 199 1.60 -8.87 3.35
N PHE A 200 1.46 -9.66 2.29
CA PHE A 200 0.53 -9.42 1.20
C PHE A 200 -0.52 -10.53 1.23
N ARG A 201 -1.76 -10.16 1.50
CA ARG A 201 -2.89 -11.10 1.65
C ARG A 201 -3.98 -10.74 0.66
N ALA A 202 -4.51 -11.75 0.00
CA ALA A 202 -5.68 -11.65 -0.84
C ALA A 202 -6.88 -12.33 -0.14
N PHE A 203 -7.90 -11.54 0.17
CA PHE A 203 -9.19 -12.01 0.64
C PHE A 203 -10.10 -12.12 -0.57
N LEU A 204 -10.30 -13.35 -1.01
CA LEU A 204 -11.12 -13.65 -2.18
C LEU A 204 -12.46 -14.15 -1.69
N THR A 205 -13.53 -13.51 -2.14
CA THR A 205 -14.89 -14.03 -1.95
C THR A 205 -14.95 -15.41 -2.61
N PRO A 206 -15.52 -16.44 -1.96
CA PRO A 206 -15.76 -17.71 -2.62
C PRO A 206 -16.52 -17.45 -3.92
N ILE A 207 -15.95 -17.86 -5.04
CA ILE A 207 -16.65 -17.84 -6.32
C ILE A 207 -17.77 -18.89 -6.16
N LEU A 208 -18.98 -18.43 -5.85
CA LEU A 208 -20.20 -19.25 -5.83
C LEU A 208 -20.57 -19.69 -7.25
#